data_AF-A0A1V1I237-F1
#
_entry.id   AF-A0A1V1I237-F1
#
_cell.length_a   1.000
_cell.length_b   1.000
_cell.length_c   1.000
_cell.angle_alpha   90.00
_cell.angle_beta   90.00
_cell.angle_gamma   90.00
#
_symmetry.space_group_name_H-M   'P 1'
#
loop_
_entity.id
_entity.type
_entity.pdbx_description
1 polymer ?
#
loop_
_entity_poly.entity_id
_entity_poly.type
_entity_poly.pdbx_seq_one_letter_code
_entity_poly.pdbx_strand_id
1 'polypeptide(L)'
;MKQKKILILMIITIFFTGCSAFKKDELLNEGKLALEKHEYTKAQDLLSQVLTADSTNENARSMYMQAVKMNDAAEYEEKQNYDKAIECLNVIENLKGGSSEIKKEASKKKKEFIKLNEEYKKSQEERKENAKDVSSKEQYKLEQDALKENQKQDALKEKEEQKAQEEENNQQDNKLENTQGDSSQENTGEVIQTPSNNQSQSSNTNQTHQPQQESQI
;
A
#
# COMPACT_ATOMS: atom_id res chain seq x y z
N MET A 1 -11.08 -0.24 -91.67
CA MET A 1 -11.24 0.51 -90.38
C MET A 1 -11.09 -0.43 -89.18
N LYS A 2 -9.86 -0.85 -88.81
CA LYS A 2 -9.66 -1.86 -87.72
C LYS A 2 -8.47 -1.58 -86.78
N GLN A 3 -8.03 -0.32 -86.64
CA GLN A 3 -6.90 0.01 -85.74
C GLN A 3 -7.16 1.23 -84.82
N LYS A 4 -8.40 1.74 -84.74
CA LYS A 4 -8.72 2.92 -83.93
C LYS A 4 -9.33 2.62 -82.55
N LYS A 5 -9.56 1.34 -82.19
CA LYS A 5 -10.19 0.96 -80.91
C LYS A 5 -9.25 0.38 -79.85
N ILE A 6 -7.95 0.29 -80.14
CA ILE A 6 -6.97 -0.29 -79.20
C ILE A 6 -6.30 0.75 -78.28
N LEU A 7 -6.38 2.05 -78.62
CA LEU A 7 -5.80 3.11 -77.78
C LEU A 7 -6.63 3.44 -76.52
N ILE A 8 -7.93 3.13 -76.51
CA ILE A 8 -8.84 3.45 -75.38
C ILE A 8 -8.72 2.43 -74.24
N LEU A 9 -8.19 1.23 -74.49
CA LEU A 9 -8.07 0.19 -73.47
C LEU A 9 -6.84 0.37 -72.55
N MET A 10 -5.91 1.27 -72.88
CA MET A 10 -4.65 1.45 -72.13
C MET A 10 -4.73 2.49 -71.00
N ILE A 11 -5.82 3.26 -70.90
CA ILE A 11 -5.97 4.35 -69.91
C ILE A 11 -6.70 3.87 -68.63
N ILE A 12 -7.35 2.70 -68.65
CA ILE A 12 -8.17 2.20 -67.53
C ILE A 12 -7.33 1.51 -66.42
N THR A 13 -6.07 1.14 -66.69
CA THR A 13 -5.23 0.42 -65.72
C THR A 13 -4.61 1.31 -64.64
N ILE A 14 -4.75 2.64 -64.71
CA ILE A 14 -4.11 3.57 -63.75
C ILE A 14 -4.99 3.82 -62.50
N PHE A 15 -6.26 3.38 -62.47
CA PHE A 15 -7.16 3.64 -61.34
C PHE A 15 -7.10 2.61 -60.19
N PHE A 16 -6.27 1.56 -60.28
CA PHE A 16 -6.25 0.49 -59.26
C PHE A 16 -5.24 0.65 -58.13
N THR A 17 -4.40 1.70 -58.11
CA THR A 17 -3.41 1.93 -57.02
C THR A 17 -3.84 2.98 -55.98
N GLY A 18 -5.08 3.47 -56.02
CA GLY A 18 -5.56 4.56 -55.14
C GLY A 18 -6.31 4.18 -53.86
N CYS A 19 -6.54 2.89 -53.57
CA CYS A 19 -7.43 2.47 -52.48
C CYS A 19 -6.76 2.35 -51.10
N SER A 20 -5.43 2.15 -51.03
CA SER A 20 -4.73 1.94 -49.75
C SER A 20 -4.48 3.23 -48.96
N ALA A 21 -4.22 4.36 -49.64
CA ALA A 21 -3.97 5.64 -48.99
C ALA A 21 -5.24 6.22 -48.33
N PHE A 22 -6.40 6.10 -48.99
CA PHE A 22 -7.67 6.62 -48.48
C PHE A 22 -8.08 5.97 -47.14
N LYS A 23 -7.95 4.64 -47.04
CA LYS A 23 -8.25 3.91 -45.81
C LYS A 23 -7.30 4.27 -44.66
N LYS A 24 -6.05 4.60 -44.96
CA LYS A 24 -5.06 4.98 -43.95
C LYS A 24 -5.39 6.34 -43.33
N ASP A 25 -5.73 7.33 -44.14
CA ASP A 25 -6.08 8.67 -43.65
C ASP A 25 -7.40 8.66 -42.86
N GLU A 26 -8.36 7.83 -43.28
CA GLU A 26 -9.61 7.57 -42.54
C GLU A 26 -9.32 7.00 -41.15
N LEU A 27 -8.57 5.90 -41.06
CA LEU A 27 -8.19 5.27 -39.79
C LEU A 27 -7.40 6.21 -38.87
N LEU A 28 -6.52 7.05 -39.44
CA LEU A 28 -5.76 8.04 -38.67
C LEU A 28 -6.68 9.08 -38.03
N ASN A 29 -7.66 9.59 -38.80
CA ASN A 29 -8.61 10.59 -38.33
C ASN A 29 -9.59 9.99 -37.30
N GLU A 30 -10.08 8.77 -37.53
CA GLU A 30 -10.92 8.07 -36.57
C GLU A 30 -10.17 7.75 -35.28
N GLY A 31 -8.90 7.33 -35.38
CA GLY A 31 -8.03 7.09 -34.23
C GLY A 31 -7.81 8.36 -33.40
N LYS A 32 -7.59 9.49 -34.07
CA LYS A 32 -7.51 10.81 -33.40
C LYS A 32 -8.82 11.17 -32.70
N LEU A 33 -9.96 10.99 -33.38
CA LEU A 33 -11.27 11.30 -32.82
C LEU A 33 -11.60 10.43 -31.61
N ALA A 34 -11.32 9.12 -31.67
CA ALA A 34 -11.49 8.21 -30.54
C ALA A 34 -10.61 8.62 -29.37
N LEU A 35 -9.36 8.99 -29.64
CA LEU A 35 -8.41 9.48 -28.63
C LEU A 35 -8.95 10.73 -27.92
N GLU A 36 -9.44 11.73 -28.67
CA GLU A 36 -10.01 12.98 -28.15
C GLU A 36 -11.36 12.79 -27.43
N LYS A 37 -12.03 11.65 -27.66
CA LYS A 37 -13.24 11.21 -26.94
C LYS A 37 -12.94 10.30 -25.74
N HIS A 38 -11.67 10.14 -25.38
CA HIS A 38 -11.20 9.27 -24.30
C HIS A 38 -11.51 7.78 -24.51
N GLU A 39 -11.77 7.37 -25.76
CA GLU A 39 -11.94 5.97 -26.15
C GLU A 39 -10.56 5.33 -26.40
N TYR A 40 -9.69 5.31 -25.38
CA TYR A 40 -8.25 5.02 -25.56
C TYR A 40 -7.96 3.66 -26.18
N THR A 41 -8.65 2.60 -25.78
CA THR A 41 -8.46 1.25 -26.36
C THR A 41 -8.78 1.21 -27.84
N LYS A 42 -9.86 1.90 -28.24
CA LYS A 42 -10.26 1.99 -29.65
C LYS A 42 -9.29 2.86 -30.45
N ALA A 43 -8.82 3.96 -29.87
CA ALA A 43 -7.78 4.79 -30.47
C ALA A 43 -6.50 3.98 -30.72
N GLN A 44 -6.06 3.18 -29.73
CA GLN A 44 -4.91 2.29 -29.87
C GLN A 44 -5.09 1.30 -31.01
N ASP A 45 -6.26 0.65 -31.11
CA ASP A 45 -6.54 -0.30 -32.18
C ASP A 45 -6.45 0.37 -33.57
N LEU A 46 -7.20 1.46 -33.79
CA LEU A 46 -7.21 2.18 -35.06
C LEU A 46 -5.82 2.69 -35.47
N LEU A 47 -5.08 3.28 -34.52
CA LEU A 47 -3.75 3.82 -34.78
C LEU A 47 -2.71 2.72 -35.00
N SER A 48 -2.88 1.54 -34.37
CA SER A 48 -2.03 0.38 -34.63
C SER A 48 -2.20 -0.15 -36.06
N GLN A 49 -3.42 -0.10 -36.60
CA GLN A 49 -3.68 -0.46 -38.00
C GLN A 49 -2.99 0.53 -38.96
N VAL A 50 -3.01 1.83 -38.65
CA VAL A 50 -2.26 2.85 -39.42
C VAL A 50 -0.76 2.55 -39.38
N LEU A 51 -0.21 2.19 -38.22
CA LEU A 51 1.21 1.86 -38.05
C LEU A 51 1.60 0.52 -38.70
N THR A 52 0.66 -0.41 -38.83
CA THR A 52 0.86 -1.67 -39.57
C THR A 52 0.97 -1.38 -41.07
N ALA A 53 0.15 -0.46 -41.59
CA ALA A 53 0.19 -0.04 -42.99
C ALA A 53 1.37 0.90 -43.30
N ASP A 54 1.77 1.75 -42.35
CA ASP A 54 2.93 2.63 -42.43
C ASP A 54 3.56 2.83 -41.05
N SER A 55 4.61 2.04 -40.79
CA SER A 55 5.33 2.06 -39.51
C SER A 55 6.16 3.32 -39.28
N THR A 56 6.35 4.14 -40.31
CA THR A 56 7.10 5.41 -40.26
C THR A 56 6.21 6.62 -39.99
N ASN A 57 4.89 6.41 -39.82
CA ASN A 57 3.96 7.49 -39.50
C ASN A 57 4.14 7.98 -38.06
N GLU A 58 5.02 8.98 -37.90
CA GLU A 58 5.35 9.58 -36.60
C GLU A 58 4.14 10.21 -35.89
N ASN A 59 3.16 10.71 -36.63
CA ASN A 59 1.97 11.29 -36.04
C ASN A 59 1.07 10.20 -35.44
N ALA A 60 0.83 9.11 -36.18
CA ALA A 60 0.11 7.94 -35.67
C ALA A 60 0.80 7.33 -34.45
N ARG A 61 2.14 7.21 -34.50
CA ARG A 61 2.97 6.74 -33.39
C ARG A 61 2.82 7.61 -32.15
N SER A 62 2.84 8.92 -32.32
CA SER A 62 2.65 9.87 -31.22
C SER A 62 1.24 9.78 -30.62
N MET A 63 0.20 9.71 -31.46
CA MET A 63 -1.19 9.54 -30.97
C MET A 63 -1.40 8.20 -30.26
N TYR A 64 -0.79 7.13 -30.77
CA TYR A 64 -0.85 5.82 -30.12
C TYR A 64 -0.22 5.88 -28.73
N MET A 65 0.96 6.49 -28.61
CA MET A 65 1.62 6.71 -27.32
C MET A 65 0.78 7.58 -26.38
N GLN A 66 0.12 8.62 -26.90
CA GLN A 66 -0.82 9.43 -26.12
C GLN A 66 -1.97 8.58 -25.57
N ALA A 67 -2.58 7.73 -26.38
CA ALA A 67 -3.67 6.85 -25.96
C ALA A 67 -3.23 5.88 -24.85
N VAL A 68 -2.05 5.25 -25.00
CA VAL A 68 -1.47 4.37 -23.98
C VAL A 68 -1.24 5.15 -22.67
N LYS A 69 -0.57 6.30 -22.75
CA LYS A 69 -0.18 7.05 -21.54
C LYS A 69 -1.37 7.71 -20.83
N MET A 70 -2.40 8.14 -21.55
CA MET A 70 -3.64 8.62 -20.93
C MET A 70 -4.38 7.48 -20.21
N ASN A 71 -4.41 6.28 -20.80
CA ASN A 71 -5.01 5.10 -20.18
C ASN A 71 -4.24 4.68 -18.92
N ASP A 72 -2.91 4.59 -19.00
CA ASP A 72 -2.04 4.31 -17.86
C ASP A 72 -2.24 5.35 -16.74
N ALA A 73 -2.33 6.64 -17.09
CA ALA A 73 -2.53 7.71 -16.12
C ALA A 73 -3.87 7.59 -15.39
N ALA A 74 -4.95 7.21 -16.10
CA ALA A 74 -6.25 6.95 -15.48
C ALA A 74 -6.19 5.74 -14.52
N GLU A 75 -5.52 4.65 -14.91
CA GLU A 75 -5.35 3.48 -14.04
C GLU A 75 -4.54 3.82 -12.76
N TYR A 76 -3.51 4.66 -12.89
CA TYR A 76 -2.74 5.11 -11.74
C TYR A 76 -3.50 6.10 -10.86
N GLU A 77 -4.37 6.93 -11.43
CA GLU A 77 -5.29 7.80 -10.70
C GLU A 77 -6.23 6.98 -9.80
N GLU A 78 -6.85 5.92 -10.34
CA GLU A 78 -7.72 5.02 -9.58
C GLU A 78 -6.98 4.36 -8.39
N LYS A 79 -5.71 4.04 -8.58
CA LYS A 79 -4.82 3.47 -7.55
C LYS A 79 -4.24 4.52 -6.60
N GLN A 80 -4.62 5.79 -6.75
CA GLN A 80 -4.05 6.94 -6.02
C GLN A 80 -2.52 7.04 -6.13
N ASN A 81 -1.94 6.51 -7.21
CA ASN A 81 -0.51 6.55 -7.49
C ASN A 81 -0.20 7.74 -8.40
N TYR A 82 -0.35 8.95 -7.85
CA TYR A 82 -0.20 10.18 -8.62
C TYR A 82 1.21 10.39 -9.16
N ASP A 83 2.25 9.88 -8.49
CA ASP A 83 3.63 9.95 -9.00
C ASP A 83 3.76 9.28 -10.37
N LYS A 84 3.24 8.05 -10.52
CA LYS A 84 3.25 7.34 -11.82
C LYS A 84 2.29 7.95 -12.84
N ALA A 85 1.14 8.45 -12.40
CA ALA A 85 0.21 9.14 -13.30
C ALA A 85 0.86 10.40 -13.90
N ILE A 86 1.56 11.20 -13.07
CA ILE A 86 2.30 12.39 -13.49
C ILE A 86 3.41 12.03 -14.49
N GLU A 87 4.12 10.92 -14.27
CA GLU A 87 5.15 10.44 -15.21
C GLU A 87 4.56 10.14 -16.59
N CYS A 88 3.43 9.43 -16.65
CA CYS A 88 2.72 9.18 -17.91
C CYS A 88 2.31 10.47 -18.62
N LEU A 89 1.76 11.44 -17.89
CA LEU A 89 1.35 12.73 -18.47
C LEU A 89 2.56 13.56 -18.93
N ASN A 90 3.69 13.46 -18.22
CA ASN A 90 4.94 14.11 -18.62
C ASN A 90 5.49 13.55 -19.93
N VAL A 91 5.34 12.25 -20.19
CA VAL A 91 5.69 11.67 -21.49
C VAL A 91 4.88 12.34 -22.60
N ILE A 92 3.57 12.53 -22.41
CA ILE A 92 2.68 13.15 -23.41
C ILE A 92 3.10 14.60 -23.73
N GLU A 93 3.39 15.41 -22.72
CA GLU A 93 3.82 16.81 -22.90
C GLU A 93 5.08 16.92 -23.77
N ASN A 94 5.99 15.95 -23.65
CA ASN A 94 7.28 15.95 -24.34
C ASN A 94 7.27 15.26 -25.71
N LEU A 95 6.14 14.69 -26.14
CA LEU A 95 6.02 14.14 -27.49
C LEU A 95 6.15 15.24 -28.55
N LYS A 96 6.77 14.94 -29.69
CA LYS A 96 6.90 15.89 -30.81
C LYS A 96 5.61 16.02 -31.62
N GLY A 97 4.95 14.90 -31.92
CA GLY A 97 3.69 14.85 -32.68
C GLY A 97 2.45 14.63 -31.81
N GLY A 98 1.36 14.17 -32.42
CA GLY A 98 0.14 13.76 -31.73
C GLY A 98 -1.00 14.79 -31.76
N SER A 99 -2.09 14.50 -31.07
CA SER A 99 -3.19 15.45 -30.84
C SER A 99 -2.73 16.57 -29.90
N SER A 100 -2.90 17.82 -30.33
CA SER A 100 -2.67 19.01 -29.52
C SER A 100 -3.64 19.11 -28.35
N GLU A 101 -4.88 18.66 -28.53
CA GLU A 101 -5.90 18.73 -27.49
C GLU A 101 -5.55 17.78 -26.34
N ILE A 102 -5.08 16.57 -26.65
CA ILE A 102 -4.59 15.64 -25.64
C ILE A 102 -3.35 16.17 -24.91
N LYS A 103 -2.43 16.87 -25.59
CA LYS A 103 -1.30 17.51 -24.89
C LYS A 103 -1.77 18.55 -23.89
N LYS A 104 -2.72 19.42 -24.28
CA LYS A 104 -3.29 20.43 -23.38
C LYS A 104 -4.00 19.77 -22.19
N GLU A 105 -4.77 18.73 -22.46
CA GLU A 105 -5.46 17.97 -21.41
C GLU A 105 -4.46 17.32 -20.45
N ALA A 106 -3.43 16.64 -20.97
CA ALA A 106 -2.39 16.03 -20.18
C ALA A 106 -1.67 17.06 -19.29
N SER A 107 -1.33 18.23 -19.83
CA SER A 107 -0.75 19.33 -19.05
C SER A 107 -1.66 19.83 -17.93
N LYS A 108 -2.97 19.89 -18.18
CA LYS A 108 -3.95 20.30 -17.16
C LYS A 108 -4.05 19.24 -16.06
N LYS A 109 -4.27 17.98 -16.43
CA LYS A 109 -4.33 16.85 -15.48
C LYS A 109 -3.04 16.70 -14.67
N LYS A 110 -1.88 16.91 -15.29
CA LYS A 110 -0.58 16.85 -14.59
C LYS A 110 -0.52 17.87 -13.45
N LYS A 111 -0.96 19.11 -13.69
CA LYS A 111 -1.02 20.15 -12.65
C LYS A 111 -2.00 19.80 -11.53
N GLU A 112 -3.13 19.18 -11.87
CA GLU A 112 -4.11 18.71 -10.89
C GLU A 112 -3.52 17.58 -10.03
N PHE A 113 -2.87 16.59 -10.64
CA PHE A 113 -2.24 15.49 -9.92
C PHE A 113 -1.06 15.91 -9.06
N ILE A 114 -0.27 16.91 -9.47
CA ILE A 114 0.80 17.45 -8.62
C ILE A 114 0.21 17.98 -7.31
N LYS A 115 -0.85 18.78 -7.37
CA LYS A 115 -1.53 19.31 -6.17
C LYS A 115 -2.10 18.20 -5.31
N LEU A 116 -2.81 17.26 -5.93
CA LEU A 116 -3.44 16.16 -5.21
C LEU A 116 -2.41 15.24 -4.53
N ASN A 117 -1.25 15.05 -5.16
CA ASN A 117 -0.15 14.28 -4.59
C ASN A 117 0.52 15.00 -3.41
N GLU A 118 0.70 16.32 -3.49
CA GLU A 118 1.20 17.13 -2.38
C GLU A 118 0.26 17.07 -1.17
N GLU A 119 -1.05 17.24 -1.38
CA GLU A 119 -2.07 17.11 -0.34
C GLU A 119 -2.09 15.70 0.27
N TYR A 120 -2.03 14.67 -0.58
CA TYR A 120 -1.99 13.27 -0.14
C TYR A 120 -0.75 12.98 0.73
N LYS A 121 0.43 13.43 0.30
CA LYS A 121 1.68 13.26 1.06
C LYS A 121 1.64 13.99 2.40
N LYS A 122 1.13 15.23 2.42
CA LYS A 122 0.96 15.99 3.65
C LYS A 122 0.02 15.28 4.64
N SER A 123 -1.14 14.80 4.18
CA SER A 123 -2.07 14.04 5.03
C SER A 123 -1.47 12.74 5.57
N GLN A 124 -0.63 12.07 4.76
CA GLN A 124 0.10 10.88 5.22
C GLN A 124 1.15 11.20 6.27
N GLU A 125 1.81 12.34 6.16
CA GLU A 125 2.80 12.81 7.12
C GLU A 125 2.14 13.21 8.45
N GLU A 126 1.03 13.97 8.40
CA GLU A 126 0.24 14.33 9.59
C GLU A 126 -0.28 13.07 10.33
N ARG A 127 -0.72 12.04 9.59
CA ARG A 127 -1.14 10.76 10.19
C ARG A 127 0.02 10.03 10.88
N LYS A 128 1.22 10.07 10.29
CA LYS A 128 2.42 9.47 10.89
C LYS A 128 2.87 10.24 12.14
N GLU A 129 2.80 11.57 12.11
CA GLU A 129 3.12 12.42 13.27
C GLU A 129 2.14 12.18 14.41
N ASN A 130 0.83 12.20 14.13
CA ASN A 130 -0.21 11.90 15.12
C ASN A 130 -0.03 10.50 15.75
N ALA A 131 0.35 9.50 14.96
CA ALA A 131 0.63 8.16 15.49
C ALA A 131 1.85 8.14 16.42
N LYS A 132 2.90 8.90 16.12
CA LYS A 132 4.08 9.04 16.99
C LYS A 132 3.73 9.74 18.30
N ASP A 133 2.92 10.79 18.24
CA ASP A 133 2.47 11.53 19.42
C ASP A 133 1.60 10.68 20.34
N VAL A 134 0.65 9.94 19.77
CA VAL A 134 -0.20 9.00 20.53
C VAL A 134 0.68 7.92 21.19
N SER A 135 1.59 7.30 20.44
CA SER A 135 2.50 6.30 20.99
C SER A 135 3.38 6.83 22.12
N SER A 136 3.90 8.05 21.98
CA SER A 136 4.76 8.67 23.01
C SER A 136 3.96 9.01 24.26
N LYS A 137 2.72 9.50 24.09
CA LYS A 137 1.81 9.81 25.19
C LYS A 137 1.37 8.56 25.94
N GLU A 138 1.15 7.45 25.23
CA GLU A 138 0.84 6.15 25.84
C GLU A 138 2.01 5.61 26.66
N GLN A 139 3.25 5.69 26.14
CA GLN A 139 4.45 5.33 26.90
C GLN A 139 4.58 6.12 28.19
N TYR A 140 4.44 7.45 28.13
CA TYR A 140 4.52 8.31 29.31
C TYR A 140 3.44 7.98 30.36
N LYS A 141 2.21 7.68 29.92
CA LYS A 141 1.14 7.25 30.83
C LYS A 141 1.47 5.93 31.50
N LEU A 142 1.96 4.95 30.74
CA LEU A 142 2.32 3.64 31.25
C LEU A 142 3.43 3.73 32.30
N GLU A 143 4.44 4.56 32.04
CA GLU A 143 5.53 4.84 32.98
C GLU A 143 5.02 5.52 34.25
N GLN A 144 4.14 6.52 34.11
CA GLN A 144 3.54 7.18 35.27
C GLN A 144 2.68 6.21 36.11
N ASP A 145 1.91 5.33 35.48
CA ASP A 145 1.08 4.37 36.18
C ASP A 145 1.93 3.30 36.88
N ALA A 146 3.04 2.85 36.27
CA ALA A 146 4.00 1.95 36.91
C ALA A 146 4.66 2.60 38.14
N LEU A 147 5.04 3.88 38.06
CA LEU A 147 5.60 4.62 39.21
C LEU A 147 4.59 4.74 40.35
N LYS A 148 3.32 5.06 40.05
CA LYS A 148 2.26 5.14 41.07
C LYS A 148 1.98 3.80 41.73
N GLU A 149 2.02 2.71 40.96
CA GLU A 149 1.79 1.36 41.48
C GLU A 149 2.95 0.91 42.40
N ASN A 150 4.20 1.16 41.99
CA ASN A 150 5.37 0.89 42.84
C ASN A 150 5.30 1.66 44.16
N GLN A 151 4.96 2.95 44.13
CA GLN A 151 4.78 3.75 45.35
C GLN A 151 3.70 3.20 46.29
N LYS A 152 2.59 2.68 45.74
CA LYS A 152 1.55 2.04 46.56
C LYS A 152 2.04 0.74 47.18
N GLN A 153 2.78 -0.07 46.44
CA GLN A 153 3.35 -1.31 46.97
C GLN A 153 4.37 -1.04 48.08
N ASP A 154 5.24 -0.05 47.89
CA ASP A 154 6.23 0.33 48.91
C ASP A 154 5.52 0.82 50.18
N ALA A 155 4.50 1.68 50.06
CA ALA A 155 3.72 2.15 51.20
C ALA A 155 2.91 1.03 51.90
N LEU A 156 2.50 -0.01 51.16
CA LEU A 156 1.84 -1.19 51.73
C LEU A 156 2.84 -2.04 52.52
N LYS A 157 4.03 -2.30 51.96
CA LYS A 157 5.11 -3.02 52.65
C LYS A 157 5.55 -2.30 53.92
N GLU A 158 5.71 -0.98 53.85
CA GLU A 158 6.13 -0.18 55.00
C GLU A 158 5.07 -0.19 56.12
N LYS A 159 3.78 -0.23 55.75
CA LYS A 159 2.67 -0.43 56.72
C LYS A 159 2.62 -1.83 57.30
N GLU A 160 2.92 -2.86 56.51
CA GLU A 160 3.02 -4.24 56.99
C GLU A 160 4.20 -4.40 57.95
N GLU A 161 5.35 -3.80 57.65
CA GLU A 161 6.53 -3.78 58.53
C GLU A 161 6.26 -3.01 59.84
N GLN A 162 5.56 -1.87 59.79
CA GLN A 162 5.16 -1.14 60.99
C GLN A 162 4.16 -1.93 61.86
N LYS A 163 3.19 -2.61 61.24
CA LYS A 163 2.26 -3.49 61.98
C LYS A 163 2.98 -4.68 62.61
N ALA A 164 3.94 -5.28 61.90
CA ALA A 164 4.74 -6.37 62.43
C ALA A 164 5.59 -5.91 63.64
N GLN A 165 6.17 -4.72 63.59
CA GLN A 165 6.91 -4.13 64.73
C GLN A 165 5.99 -3.75 65.91
N GLU A 166 4.77 -3.28 65.67
CA GLU A 166 3.78 -3.02 66.74
C GLU A 166 3.27 -4.31 67.41
N GLU A 167 3.08 -5.39 66.64
CA GLU A 167 2.71 -6.71 67.18
C GLU A 167 3.87 -7.34 67.98
N GLU A 168 5.12 -7.11 67.58
CA GLU A 168 6.31 -7.60 68.29
C GLU A 168 6.54 -6.83 69.62
N ASN A 169 6.27 -5.51 69.65
CA ASN A 169 6.36 -4.71 70.88
C ASN A 169 5.27 -5.05 71.92
N ASN A 170 4.04 -5.36 71.48
CA ASN A 170 2.94 -5.71 72.37
C ASN A 170 3.06 -7.11 73.01
N GLN A 171 3.93 -7.99 72.49
CA GLN A 171 4.21 -9.31 73.10
C GLN A 171 5.24 -9.26 74.23
N GLN A 172 5.97 -8.15 74.41
CA GLN A 172 6.96 -8.01 75.49
C GLN A 172 6.36 -7.60 76.85
N ASP A 173 5.14 -7.07 76.89
CA ASP A 173 4.48 -6.61 78.13
C ASP A 173 3.71 -7.72 78.90
N ASN A 174 3.61 -8.94 78.37
CA ASN A 174 2.87 -10.05 79.02
C ASN A 174 3.77 -11.25 79.38
N LYS A 175 4.98 -11.03 79.90
CA LYS A 175 5.85 -12.13 80.36
C LYS A 175 6.35 -11.97 81.80
N LEU A 176 5.43 -11.76 82.74
CA LEU A 176 5.68 -11.91 84.17
C LEU A 176 4.42 -12.42 84.89
N GLU A 177 4.08 -13.71 84.73
CA GLU A 177 3.66 -14.52 85.87
C GLU A 177 3.53 -16.03 85.54
N ASN A 178 4.20 -16.81 86.40
CA ASN A 178 3.89 -18.16 86.88
C ASN A 178 4.01 -19.42 86.01
N THR A 179 5.16 -20.08 86.21
CA THR A 179 5.39 -21.48 86.62
C THR A 179 4.16 -22.35 86.98
N GLN A 180 4.10 -23.59 86.44
CA GLN A 180 4.31 -24.88 87.17
C GLN A 180 3.40 -26.05 86.70
N GLY A 181 4.01 -27.23 86.49
CA GLY A 181 3.39 -28.58 86.53
C GLY A 181 3.02 -29.17 85.15
N ASP A 182 3.85 -30.00 84.50
CA ASP A 182 4.14 -31.44 84.68
C ASP A 182 3.14 -32.40 83.98
N SER A 183 3.73 -33.44 83.39
CA SER A 183 3.18 -34.73 82.95
C SER A 183 2.56 -34.88 81.54
N SER A 184 3.39 -35.36 80.61
CA SER A 184 3.26 -36.57 79.77
C SER A 184 1.93 -36.89 79.05
N GLN A 185 1.93 -36.94 77.71
CA GLN A 185 2.00 -38.18 76.89
C GLN A 185 1.68 -37.94 75.39
N GLU A 186 2.51 -38.56 74.55
CA GLU A 186 2.26 -39.20 73.24
C GLU A 186 1.44 -38.53 72.11
N ASN A 187 2.19 -38.21 71.05
CA ASN A 187 2.06 -38.76 69.69
C ASN A 187 0.74 -38.50 68.92
N THR A 188 0.80 -37.71 67.84
CA THR A 188 0.69 -38.22 66.46
C THR A 188 0.84 -37.09 65.45
N GLY A 189 1.44 -37.46 64.31
CA GLY A 189 1.90 -36.57 63.26
C GLY A 189 0.81 -35.88 62.46
N GLU A 190 1.30 -34.81 61.88
CA GLU A 190 0.75 -33.74 61.06
C GLU A 190 -0.14 -34.18 59.88
N VAL A 191 -1.23 -33.43 59.70
CA VAL A 191 -2.22 -33.54 58.65
C VAL A 191 -2.11 -32.29 57.75
N ILE A 192 -1.71 -32.53 56.49
CA ILE A 192 -2.24 -31.94 55.25
C ILE A 192 -1.67 -30.59 54.70
N GLN A 193 -1.07 -30.77 53.50
CA GLN A 193 -1.10 -29.98 52.25
C GLN A 193 -0.47 -28.58 52.16
N THR A 194 0.42 -28.47 51.16
CA THR A 194 0.72 -27.26 50.38
C THR A 194 1.05 -27.65 48.92
N PRO A 195 0.96 -26.70 47.96
CA PRO A 195 0.14 -26.90 46.77
C PRO A 195 0.88 -26.95 45.42
N SER A 196 0.04 -27.18 44.42
CA SER A 196 0.28 -27.40 42.99
C SER A 196 0.69 -26.15 42.19
N ASN A 197 1.44 -26.47 41.13
CA ASN A 197 1.51 -25.87 39.80
C ASN A 197 2.31 -24.58 39.53
N ASN A 198 3.40 -24.79 38.80
CA ASN A 198 4.16 -23.78 38.09
C ASN A 198 4.12 -24.06 36.57
N GLN A 199 4.08 -22.98 35.80
CA GLN A 199 4.45 -22.81 34.38
C GLN A 199 3.51 -23.28 33.24
N SER A 200 2.82 -22.28 32.67
CA SER A 200 2.35 -22.27 31.29
C SER A 200 3.48 -21.93 30.31
N GLN A 201 3.49 -22.65 29.21
CA GLN A 201 4.45 -22.60 28.10
C GLN A 201 4.37 -21.30 27.28
N SER A 202 5.56 -20.81 26.89
CA SER A 202 5.76 -19.87 25.79
C SER A 202 5.94 -20.65 24.49
N SER A 203 5.09 -20.38 23.50
CA SER A 203 5.19 -20.93 22.15
C SER A 203 6.06 -20.01 21.29
N ASN A 204 7.23 -20.48 20.90
CA ASN A 204 8.06 -19.88 19.86
C ASN A 204 8.41 -20.98 18.86
N THR A 205 7.85 -20.93 17.66
CA THR A 205 8.30 -21.76 16.52
C THR A 205 8.42 -20.90 15.27
N ASN A 206 9.65 -20.45 15.03
CA ASN A 206 10.16 -20.22 13.68
C ASN A 206 10.38 -21.59 13.04
N GLN A 207 9.82 -21.82 11.86
CA GLN A 207 10.36 -22.79 10.90
C GLN A 207 10.00 -22.38 9.46
N THR A 208 10.97 -21.72 8.83
CA THR A 208 11.25 -21.71 7.40
C THR A 208 11.23 -23.14 6.85
N HIS A 209 10.56 -23.42 5.71
CA HIS A 209 10.93 -24.47 4.74
C HIS A 209 10.21 -24.26 3.39
N GLN A 210 10.97 -23.94 2.35
CA GLN A 210 10.82 -24.36 0.95
C GLN A 210 12.17 -25.03 0.60
N PRO A 211 12.28 -26.05 -0.26
CA PRO A 211 11.74 -26.05 -1.63
C PRO A 211 11.22 -27.42 -2.14
N GLN A 212 10.45 -27.43 -3.23
CA GLN A 212 10.62 -28.50 -4.22
C GLN A 212 10.13 -28.07 -5.61
N GLN A 213 11.01 -28.28 -6.57
CA GLN A 213 10.91 -28.03 -7.99
C GLN A 213 10.62 -29.38 -8.65
N GLU A 214 9.43 -29.55 -9.25
CA GLU A 214 9.14 -30.70 -10.10
C GLU A 214 9.42 -30.35 -11.56
N SER A 215 10.28 -31.17 -12.15
CA SER A 215 10.57 -31.23 -13.57
C SER A 215 9.84 -32.47 -14.09
N GLN A 216 8.89 -32.32 -15.02
CA GLN A 216 8.46 -33.41 -15.90
C GLN A 216 8.05 -32.86 -17.28
N ILE A 217 8.83 -33.30 -18.27
CA ILE A 217 8.53 -33.62 -19.68
C ILE A 217 8.10 -32.48 -20.60
#